data_AF-A0A539EHW4-F1
#
_entry.id   AF-A0A539EHW4-F1
#
_cell.length_a   1.000
_cell.length_b   1.000
_cell.length_c   1.000
_cell.angle_alpha   90.00
_cell.angle_beta   90.00
_cell.angle_gamma   90.00
#
_symmetry.space_group_name_H-M   'P 1'
#
loop_
_entity.id
_entity.type
_entity.pdbx_description
1 polymer ?
#
loop_
_entity_poly.entity_id
_entity_poly.type
_entity_poly.pdbx_seq_one_letter_code
_entity_poly.pdbx_strand_id
1 'polypeptide(L)'
;MNPKNPLLTALSLSLVALTAAAAPAGKFKPKGIYGPDDRRELSQVQSGTVKSWADSTVAIFAGAQVTADAEKKTSALTTKPFDKAGVRTPDQPWGAAVELCPDEPYKGQQTGAFCSGSLVGPDLVMTAGHCMETEEECKAARFVFGFAAGKDGQPSASVSSDEVYSCGKLVAQKLEGLGSDYAIVKLDREVKNHKPVRLRRSGNPPNGTPLVVIGHPVGLPTKVAGGASIRQDDKGAFLVANLDTYGGNSGSAVFNSVTGEVEGILVRGGADFEYDEARKCAKRGPQVRQVRAHDERHRPGGGRHARLAGDPLRAGRQQAQDPRRRPARGQGPQGPGPARDRRRAVLKEGDP
;
A
#
# COMPACT_ATOMS: atom_id res chain seq x y z
N MET A 1 58.82 3.33 -61.13
CA MET A 1 58.42 2.10 -60.40
C MET A 1 57.16 2.41 -59.61
N ASN A 2 56.07 1.69 -59.89
CA ASN A 2 54.72 1.92 -59.36
C ASN A 2 54.64 1.77 -57.83
N PRO A 3 54.03 2.72 -57.09
CA PRO A 3 53.56 2.46 -55.73
C PRO A 3 52.24 1.67 -55.76
N LYS A 4 52.20 0.57 -55.01
CA LYS A 4 51.06 -0.33 -54.89
C LYS A 4 49.98 0.27 -53.97
N ASN A 5 48.72 0.19 -54.40
CA ASN A 5 47.52 0.50 -53.62
C ASN A 5 47.39 -0.40 -52.39
N PRO A 6 47.00 0.13 -51.20
CA PRO A 6 46.51 -0.70 -50.12
C PRO A 6 45.02 -1.02 -50.30
N LEU A 7 44.68 -2.30 -50.11
CA LEU A 7 43.32 -2.84 -50.09
C LEU A 7 42.49 -2.18 -48.98
N LEU A 8 41.30 -1.69 -49.35
CA LEU A 8 40.20 -1.37 -48.43
C LEU A 8 39.52 -2.68 -47.98
N THR A 9 39.74 -3.08 -46.74
CA THR A 9 38.97 -4.15 -46.08
C THR A 9 37.66 -3.56 -45.58
N ALA A 10 36.54 -3.89 -46.25
CA ALA A 10 35.20 -3.53 -45.80
C ALA A 10 34.84 -4.38 -44.56
N LEU A 11 34.75 -3.73 -43.39
CA LEU A 11 34.29 -4.36 -42.16
C LEU A 11 32.75 -4.35 -42.16
N SER A 12 32.14 -5.50 -42.41
CA SER A 12 30.70 -5.72 -42.32
C SER A 12 30.24 -5.62 -40.86
N LEU A 13 29.59 -4.51 -40.51
CA LEU A 13 28.99 -4.30 -39.20
C LEU A 13 27.68 -5.10 -39.13
N SER A 14 27.74 -6.34 -38.63
CA SER A 14 26.55 -7.14 -38.34
C SER A 14 25.79 -6.54 -37.15
N LEU A 15 24.71 -5.82 -37.44
CA LEU A 15 23.78 -5.30 -36.45
C LEU A 15 23.01 -6.46 -35.80
N VAL A 16 23.53 -6.96 -34.67
CA VAL A 16 22.78 -7.91 -33.82
C VAL A 16 21.68 -7.12 -33.13
N ALA A 17 20.46 -7.20 -33.68
CA ALA A 17 19.27 -6.68 -33.03
C ALA A 17 19.01 -7.52 -31.76
N LEU A 18 19.48 -7.01 -30.62
CA LEU A 18 19.16 -7.56 -29.31
C LEU A 18 17.68 -7.25 -29.03
N THR A 19 16.80 -8.17 -29.40
CA THR A 19 15.39 -8.11 -29.02
C THR A 19 15.31 -8.29 -27.51
N ALA A 20 15.24 -7.16 -26.78
CA ALA A 20 14.86 -7.16 -25.38
C ALA A 20 13.43 -7.71 -25.29
N ALA A 21 13.30 -9.01 -25.00
CA ALA A 21 12.03 -9.60 -24.67
C ALA A 21 11.54 -8.93 -23.38
N ALA A 22 10.61 -7.99 -23.52
CA ALA A 22 9.90 -7.43 -22.38
C ALA A 22 9.21 -8.59 -21.65
N ALA A 23 9.67 -8.89 -20.44
CA ALA A 23 8.99 -9.84 -19.58
C ALA A 23 7.53 -9.37 -19.40
N PRO A 24 6.55 -10.27 -19.51
CA PRO A 24 5.15 -9.89 -19.32
C PRO A 24 4.99 -9.32 -17.91
N ALA A 25 4.50 -8.09 -17.82
CA ALA A 25 4.12 -7.47 -16.56
C ALA A 25 3.06 -8.36 -15.90
N GLY A 26 3.49 -9.16 -14.91
CA GLY A 26 2.58 -9.96 -14.11
C GLY A 26 1.55 -9.02 -13.47
N LYS A 27 0.26 -9.35 -13.60
CA LYS A 27 -0.80 -8.60 -12.91
C LYS A 27 -0.59 -8.74 -11.41
N PHE A 28 -0.01 -7.73 -10.79
CA PHE A 28 0.19 -7.65 -9.36
C PHE A 28 -1.17 -7.62 -8.67
N LYS A 29 -1.37 -8.51 -7.70
CA LYS A 29 -2.54 -8.47 -6.80
C LYS A 29 -2.11 -7.76 -5.52
N PRO A 30 -2.61 -6.55 -5.23
CA PRO A 30 -2.35 -5.86 -3.97
C PRO A 30 -2.82 -6.74 -2.78
N LYS A 31 -2.09 -6.69 -1.66
CA LYS A 31 -2.38 -7.45 -0.42
C LYS A 31 -2.10 -6.62 0.82
N GLY A 32 -2.72 -7.00 1.94
CA GLY A 32 -2.47 -6.42 3.27
C GLY A 32 -1.20 -6.97 3.94
N ILE A 33 -1.05 -8.30 4.06
CA ILE A 33 0.07 -8.94 4.77
C ILE A 33 0.87 -9.89 3.85
N TYR A 34 2.20 -9.83 3.89
CA TYR A 34 3.15 -10.54 3.03
C TYR A 34 4.09 -11.44 3.84
N GLY A 35 3.73 -12.71 3.94
CA GLY A 35 4.49 -13.71 4.67
C GLY A 35 4.02 -13.78 6.12
N PRO A 36 4.90 -14.10 7.08
CA PRO A 36 4.60 -13.92 8.50
C PRO A 36 4.27 -12.45 8.78
N ASP A 37 3.24 -12.21 9.61
CA ASP A 37 2.91 -10.86 10.06
C ASP A 37 4.05 -10.34 10.95
N ASP A 38 4.75 -9.31 10.49
CA ASP A 38 5.94 -8.80 11.18
C ASP A 38 5.72 -7.46 11.88
N ARG A 39 4.46 -7.01 11.96
CA ARG A 39 4.07 -5.83 12.72
C ARG A 39 4.43 -6.02 14.19
N ARG A 40 4.97 -4.96 14.78
CA ARG A 40 5.42 -4.92 16.18
C ARG A 40 4.86 -3.70 16.89
N GLU A 41 4.64 -3.85 18.19
CA GLU A 41 4.45 -2.72 19.08
C GLU A 41 5.72 -1.88 19.17
N LEU A 42 5.58 -0.56 19.36
CA LEU A 42 6.74 0.33 19.55
C LEU A 42 7.66 -0.12 20.70
N SER A 43 7.10 -0.72 21.76
CA SER A 43 7.83 -1.27 22.90
C SER A 43 8.72 -2.47 22.55
N GLN A 44 8.40 -3.20 21.47
CA GLN A 44 9.17 -4.35 20.99
C GLN A 44 10.33 -3.96 20.06
N VAL A 45 10.34 -2.72 19.56
CA VAL A 45 11.38 -2.20 18.68
C VAL A 45 12.63 -1.89 19.51
N GLN A 46 13.80 -2.40 19.09
CA GLN A 46 15.07 -2.14 19.79
C GLN A 46 15.84 -0.96 19.17
N SER A 47 15.74 -0.75 17.86
CA SER A 47 16.46 0.30 17.16
C SER A 47 16.02 1.69 17.61
N GLY A 48 16.95 2.47 18.18
CA GLY A 48 16.72 3.89 18.50
C GLY A 48 16.35 4.73 17.28
N THR A 49 16.95 4.44 16.12
CA THR A 49 16.62 5.11 14.85
C THR A 49 15.16 4.91 14.45
N VAL A 50 14.68 3.67 14.40
CA VAL A 50 13.28 3.36 14.09
C VAL A 50 12.32 3.96 15.13
N LYS A 51 12.70 3.95 16.42
CA LYS A 51 11.93 4.66 17.46
C LYS A 51 11.83 6.15 17.20
N SER A 52 12.90 6.79 16.71
CA SER A 52 12.87 8.22 16.36
C SER A 52 11.98 8.52 15.16
N TRP A 53 11.83 7.58 14.21
CA TRP A 53 10.88 7.72 13.11
C TRP A 53 9.43 7.54 13.58
N ALA A 54 9.21 6.59 14.50
CA ALA A 54 7.91 6.38 15.12
C ALA A 54 7.48 7.57 15.99
N ASP A 55 8.42 8.22 16.67
CA ASP A 55 8.18 9.45 17.43
C ASP A 55 7.65 10.60 16.54
N SER A 56 8.09 10.66 15.29
CA SER A 56 7.60 11.62 14.29
C SER A 56 6.30 11.19 13.60
N THR A 57 5.80 9.99 13.86
CA THR A 57 4.58 9.44 13.26
C THR A 57 3.38 9.93 14.06
N VAL A 58 2.33 10.36 13.36
CA VAL A 58 1.15 10.96 13.98
C VAL A 58 -0.11 10.18 13.66
N ALA A 59 -0.94 9.97 14.68
CA ALA A 59 -2.25 9.37 14.53
C ALA A 59 -3.26 10.47 14.17
N ILE A 60 -4.09 10.22 13.17
CA ILE A 60 -5.11 11.18 12.74
C ILE A 60 -6.46 10.70 13.25
N PHE A 61 -7.06 11.49 14.14
CA PHE A 61 -8.36 11.24 14.76
C PHE A 61 -9.41 12.20 14.24
N ALA A 62 -10.68 11.78 14.22
CA ALA A 62 -11.76 12.73 14.09
C ALA A 62 -11.81 13.59 15.35
N GLY A 63 -12.03 14.90 15.21
CA GLY A 63 -12.04 15.84 16.34
C GLY A 63 -13.10 15.49 17.38
N ALA A 64 -14.23 14.91 16.97
CA ALA A 64 -15.26 14.41 17.88
C ALA A 64 -14.78 13.25 18.78
N GLN A 65 -13.66 12.59 18.45
CA GLN A 65 -13.06 11.53 19.26
C GLN A 65 -11.96 12.04 20.19
N VAL A 66 -11.69 13.36 20.23
CA VAL A 66 -10.66 13.95 21.07
C VAL A 66 -11.28 15.03 21.94
N THR A 67 -11.32 14.80 23.26
CA THR A 67 -11.93 15.73 24.21
C THR A 67 -10.87 16.31 25.14
N ALA A 68 -10.66 17.62 25.10
CA ALA A 68 -9.71 18.31 25.95
C ALA A 68 -10.22 18.41 27.40
N ASP A 69 -9.33 18.14 28.35
CA ASP A 69 -9.49 18.39 29.79
C ASP A 69 -8.45 19.45 30.19
N ALA A 70 -8.90 20.70 30.29
CA ALA A 70 -8.03 21.84 30.56
C ALA A 70 -7.44 21.81 31.98
N GLU A 71 -8.16 21.22 32.94
CA GLU A 71 -7.69 21.10 34.33
C GLU A 71 -6.53 20.12 34.43
N LYS A 72 -6.65 18.97 33.76
CA LYS A 72 -5.61 17.93 33.75
C LYS A 72 -4.51 18.16 32.71
N LYS A 73 -4.70 19.13 31.79
CA LYS A 73 -3.82 19.37 30.63
C LYS A 73 -3.64 18.10 29.77
N THR A 74 -4.72 17.35 29.64
CA THR A 74 -4.76 16.12 28.85
C THR A 74 -5.91 16.15 27.86
N SER A 75 -5.81 15.38 26.79
CA SER A 75 -6.90 15.14 25.86
C SER A 75 -7.28 13.66 25.93
N ALA A 76 -8.54 13.38 26.27
CA ALA A 76 -9.10 12.03 26.24
C ALA A 76 -9.33 11.59 24.78
N LEU A 77 -9.03 10.33 24.50
CA LEU A 77 -9.18 9.70 23.19
C LEU A 77 -10.32 8.67 23.25
N THR A 78 -11.35 8.88 22.44
CA THR A 78 -12.46 7.93 22.32
C THR A 78 -12.05 6.80 21.39
N THR A 79 -11.71 5.66 21.97
CA THR A 79 -11.33 4.43 21.27
C THR A 79 -12.39 3.34 21.43
N LYS A 80 -12.32 2.32 20.58
CA LYS A 80 -13.09 1.08 20.71
C LYS A 80 -12.21 -0.14 20.49
N PRO A 81 -12.56 -1.32 21.04
CA PRO A 81 -11.87 -2.56 20.72
C PRO A 81 -11.87 -2.83 19.21
N PHE A 82 -10.74 -3.26 18.65
CA PHE A 82 -10.56 -3.50 17.21
C PHE A 82 -11.55 -4.53 16.63
N ASP A 83 -11.90 -5.56 17.38
CA ASP A 83 -12.93 -6.53 17.00
C ASP A 83 -14.34 -5.94 16.93
N LYS A 84 -14.59 -4.81 17.61
CA LYS A 84 -15.83 -4.04 17.53
C LYS A 84 -15.73 -2.87 16.55
N ALA A 85 -14.59 -2.72 15.86
CA ALA A 85 -14.41 -1.63 14.91
C ALA A 85 -15.17 -1.83 13.60
N GLY A 86 -15.55 -3.09 13.30
CA GLY A 86 -16.20 -3.51 12.07
C GLY A 86 -15.19 -3.68 10.95
N VAL A 87 -14.81 -4.92 10.64
CA VAL A 87 -13.91 -5.19 9.51
C VAL A 87 -14.69 -5.50 8.25
N ARG A 88 -14.09 -5.16 7.11
CA ARG A 88 -14.65 -5.37 5.77
C ARG A 88 -13.90 -6.49 5.09
N THR A 89 -14.64 -7.43 4.50
CA THR A 89 -14.10 -8.44 3.59
C THR A 89 -14.65 -8.18 2.18
N PRO A 90 -13.92 -8.54 1.09
CA PRO A 90 -14.34 -8.27 -0.29
C PRO A 90 -15.69 -8.85 -0.69
N ASP A 91 -16.13 -9.90 0.00
CA ASP A 91 -17.33 -10.69 -0.25
C ASP A 91 -18.59 -10.17 0.47
N GLN A 92 -18.45 -9.21 1.39
CA GLN A 92 -19.57 -8.69 2.18
C GLN A 92 -20.09 -7.34 1.65
N PRO A 93 -21.43 -7.11 1.62
CA PRO A 93 -21.98 -5.81 1.30
C PRO A 93 -21.55 -4.74 2.31
N TRP A 94 -21.51 -3.48 1.85
CA TRP A 94 -21.15 -2.32 2.68
C TRP A 94 -22.01 -2.28 3.95
N GLY A 95 -21.39 -2.44 5.12
CA GLY A 95 -22.07 -2.30 6.43
C GLY A 95 -22.29 -3.60 7.23
N ALA A 96 -21.99 -4.77 6.68
CA ALA A 96 -21.98 -6.00 7.48
C ALA A 96 -20.64 -6.13 8.23
N ALA A 97 -20.63 -5.72 9.51
CA ALA A 97 -19.47 -5.93 10.37
C ALA A 97 -19.31 -7.43 10.65
N VAL A 98 -18.19 -8.01 10.22
CA VAL A 98 -17.83 -9.39 10.54
C VAL A 98 -16.94 -9.40 11.79
N GLU A 99 -17.16 -10.35 12.69
CA GLU A 99 -16.28 -10.55 13.84
C GLU A 99 -14.90 -11.05 13.42
N LEU A 100 -13.85 -10.57 14.08
CA LEU A 100 -12.50 -11.06 13.88
C LEU A 100 -12.32 -12.48 14.43
N CYS A 101 -11.59 -13.29 13.67
CA CYS A 101 -11.16 -14.60 14.13
C CYS A 101 -10.37 -14.49 15.45
N PRO A 102 -10.55 -15.42 16.41
CA PRO A 102 -9.90 -15.36 17.72
C PRO A 102 -8.37 -15.18 17.71
N ASP A 103 -7.72 -15.62 16.64
CA ASP A 103 -6.28 -15.60 16.39
C ASP A 103 -5.83 -14.43 15.51
N GLU A 104 -6.71 -13.48 15.20
CA GLU A 104 -6.32 -12.26 14.51
C GLU A 104 -5.40 -11.41 15.43
N PRO A 105 -4.20 -11.01 14.97
CA PRO A 105 -3.31 -10.16 15.74
C PRO A 105 -4.00 -8.88 16.19
N TYR A 106 -3.68 -8.46 17.43
CA TYR A 106 -4.19 -7.23 18.04
C TYR A 106 -5.72 -7.22 18.29
N LYS A 107 -6.41 -8.36 18.17
CA LYS A 107 -7.81 -8.48 18.56
C LYS A 107 -8.02 -7.96 19.99
N GLY A 108 -9.02 -7.10 20.17
CA GLY A 108 -9.33 -6.48 21.47
C GLY A 108 -8.46 -5.29 21.87
N GLN A 109 -7.41 -4.96 21.11
CA GLN A 109 -6.66 -3.71 21.32
C GLN A 109 -7.54 -2.50 20.97
N GLN A 110 -7.43 -1.44 21.74
CA GLN A 110 -8.14 -0.20 21.46
C GLN A 110 -7.63 0.46 20.17
N THR A 111 -8.57 0.86 19.32
CA THR A 111 -8.35 1.59 18.07
C THR A 111 -9.18 2.88 18.05
N GLY A 112 -8.67 3.92 17.40
CA GLY A 112 -9.43 5.17 17.23
C GLY A 112 -9.00 6.07 16.08
N ALA A 113 -7.77 5.96 15.59
CA ALA A 113 -7.32 6.76 14.44
C ALA A 113 -7.99 6.28 13.13
N PHE A 114 -8.24 7.19 12.19
CA PHE A 114 -8.75 6.81 10.87
C PHE A 114 -7.66 6.80 9.79
N CYS A 115 -6.58 7.54 10.02
CA CYS A 115 -5.42 7.63 9.14
C CYS A 115 -4.13 7.83 9.95
N SER A 116 -3.01 7.81 9.24
CA SER A 116 -1.67 8.05 9.74
C SER A 116 -1.07 9.29 9.06
N GLY A 117 0.00 9.84 9.64
CA GLY A 117 0.80 10.88 9.01
C GLY A 117 2.22 10.90 9.57
N SER A 118 3.05 11.83 9.10
CA SER A 118 4.38 12.06 9.67
C SER A 118 4.78 13.52 9.63
N LEU A 119 5.45 13.99 10.68
CA LEU A 119 6.01 15.34 10.75
C LEU A 119 7.15 15.50 9.74
N VAL A 120 7.07 16.46 8.84
CA VAL A 120 8.05 16.72 7.74
C VAL A 120 8.60 18.16 7.74
N GLY A 121 8.14 18.99 8.68
CA GLY A 121 8.65 20.32 8.99
C GLY A 121 8.26 20.73 10.41
N PRO A 122 8.61 21.94 10.89
CA PRO A 122 8.31 22.36 12.26
C PRO A 122 6.83 22.30 12.64
N ASP A 123 5.94 22.51 11.67
CA ASP A 123 4.49 22.50 11.82
C ASP A 123 3.81 21.81 10.63
N LEU A 124 4.53 20.99 9.87
CA LEU A 124 4.02 20.36 8.64
C LEU A 124 3.89 18.85 8.82
N VAL A 125 2.70 18.32 8.60
CA VAL A 125 2.42 16.88 8.55
C VAL A 125 2.15 16.45 7.11
N MET A 126 2.79 15.38 6.69
CA MET A 126 2.52 14.68 5.45
C MET A 126 1.57 13.51 5.71
N THR A 127 0.55 13.33 4.86
CA THR A 127 -0.40 12.22 4.89
C THR A 127 -0.92 11.90 3.47
N ALA A 128 -1.84 10.96 3.33
CA ALA A 128 -2.50 10.66 2.06
C ALA A 128 -3.55 11.73 1.74
N GLY A 129 -3.76 12.01 0.45
CA GLY A 129 -4.76 12.97 -0.02
C GLY A 129 -6.18 12.53 0.28
N HIS A 130 -6.48 11.23 0.22
CA HIS A 130 -7.80 10.70 0.62
C HIS A 130 -8.05 10.70 2.13
N CYS A 131 -7.04 10.96 2.97
CA CYS A 131 -7.25 11.20 4.39
C CYS A 131 -7.71 12.63 4.68
N MET A 132 -7.41 13.56 3.77
CA MET A 132 -7.65 14.99 3.88
C MET A 132 -8.07 15.51 2.51
N GLU A 133 -9.31 15.28 2.09
CA GLU A 133 -9.77 15.70 0.76
C GLU A 133 -10.10 17.19 0.73
N THR A 134 -10.57 17.72 1.86
CA THR A 134 -11.04 19.11 1.98
C THR A 134 -10.46 19.85 3.20
N GLU A 135 -10.52 21.19 3.15
CA GLU A 135 -10.14 22.05 4.26
C GLU A 135 -11.08 21.84 5.47
N GLU A 136 -12.36 21.54 5.22
CA GLU A 136 -13.36 21.24 6.23
C GLU A 136 -13.03 19.95 7.00
N GLU A 137 -12.69 18.88 6.30
CA GLU A 137 -12.23 17.63 6.91
C GLU A 137 -10.93 17.85 7.71
N CYS A 138 -10.01 18.65 7.16
CA CYS A 138 -8.77 19.01 7.85
C CYS A 138 -9.07 19.69 9.20
N LYS A 139 -9.94 20.72 9.21
CA LYS A 139 -10.37 21.42 10.44
C LYS A 139 -11.08 20.50 11.43
N ALA A 140 -11.81 19.50 10.93
CA ALA A 140 -12.46 18.48 11.73
C ALA A 140 -11.50 17.42 12.28
N ALA A 141 -10.25 17.33 11.80
CA ALA A 141 -9.27 16.34 12.23
C ALA A 141 -8.38 16.83 13.39
N ARG A 142 -7.84 15.88 14.15
CA ARG A 142 -6.81 16.11 15.18
C ARG A 142 -5.62 15.21 14.92
N PHE A 143 -4.44 15.80 15.04
CA PHE A 143 -3.15 15.15 14.85
C PHE A 143 -2.57 14.87 16.24
N VAL A 144 -2.51 13.58 16.59
CA VAL A 144 -2.19 13.10 17.93
C VAL A 144 -0.87 12.34 17.89
N PHE A 145 0.17 12.93 18.47
CA PHE A 145 1.45 12.25 18.67
C PHE A 145 1.40 11.34 19.91
N GLY A 146 2.29 10.36 19.96
CA GLY A 146 2.42 9.47 21.11
C GLY A 146 1.31 8.42 21.28
N PHE A 147 0.40 8.25 20.31
CA PHE A 147 -0.59 7.17 20.32
C PHE A 147 0.08 5.81 20.07
N ALA A 148 0.61 5.21 21.14
CA ALA A 148 1.35 3.96 21.14
C ALA A 148 0.84 3.04 22.26
N ALA A 149 1.01 1.72 22.07
CA ALA A 149 0.60 0.74 23.07
C ALA A 149 1.61 0.70 24.24
N GLY A 150 1.06 0.60 25.45
CA GLY A 150 1.80 0.31 26.68
C GLY A 150 2.24 -1.16 26.78
N LYS A 151 2.75 -1.54 27.95
CA LYS A 151 3.24 -2.90 28.22
C LYS A 151 2.12 -3.96 28.21
N ASP A 152 0.90 -3.54 28.51
CA ASP A 152 -0.32 -4.35 28.47
C ASP A 152 -0.88 -4.49 27.05
N GLY A 153 -0.22 -3.88 26.05
CA GLY A 153 -0.70 -3.87 24.68
C GLY A 153 -1.92 -2.96 24.49
N GLN A 154 -2.19 -2.00 25.36
CA GLN A 154 -3.27 -1.02 25.17
C GLN A 154 -2.69 0.39 25.06
N PRO A 155 -3.25 1.27 24.22
CA PRO A 155 -2.91 2.69 24.26
C PRO A 155 -3.44 3.33 25.54
N SER A 156 -2.80 4.43 25.95
CA SER A 156 -3.39 5.31 26.95
C SER A 156 -4.72 5.89 26.46
N ALA A 157 -5.71 5.95 27.36
CA ALA A 157 -7.01 6.55 27.07
C ALA A 157 -6.95 8.09 26.95
N SER A 158 -5.81 8.69 27.28
CA SER A 158 -5.53 10.11 27.11
C SER A 158 -4.07 10.35 26.77
N VAL A 159 -3.80 11.52 26.22
CA VAL A 159 -2.45 12.06 25.94
C VAL A 159 -2.31 13.45 26.55
N SER A 160 -1.10 13.98 26.65
CA SER A 160 -0.90 15.40 26.96
C SER A 160 -1.60 16.26 25.90
N SER A 161 -2.24 17.36 26.32
CA SER A 161 -2.83 18.31 25.37
C SER A 161 -1.79 18.94 24.43
N ASP A 162 -0.52 18.99 24.84
CA ASP A 162 0.57 19.46 24.00
C ASP A 162 0.84 18.53 22.81
N GLU A 163 0.44 17.25 22.89
CA GLU A 163 0.57 16.26 21.81
C GLU A 163 -0.62 16.22 20.85
N VAL A 164 -1.61 17.09 21.07
CA VAL A 164 -2.80 17.20 20.21
C VAL A 164 -2.79 18.52 19.45
N TYR A 165 -2.74 18.41 18.14
CA TYR A 165 -2.70 19.54 17.22
C TYR A 165 -3.97 19.56 16.36
N SER A 166 -4.38 20.76 15.96
CA SER A 166 -5.47 20.96 15.01
C SER A 166 -4.91 21.29 13.63
N CYS A 167 -5.70 21.08 12.59
CA CYS A 167 -5.35 21.62 11.28
C CYS A 167 -5.43 23.15 11.30
N GLY A 168 -4.31 23.81 10.99
CA GLY A 168 -4.28 25.24 10.73
C GLY A 168 -4.59 25.57 9.26
N LYS A 169 -4.07 24.76 8.33
CA LYS A 169 -4.33 24.89 6.88
C LYS A 169 -3.97 23.63 6.12
N LEU A 170 -4.77 23.25 5.11
CA LEU A 170 -4.35 22.29 4.08
C LEU A 170 -3.46 23.01 3.05
N VAL A 171 -2.14 22.80 3.13
CA VAL A 171 -1.15 23.51 2.32
C VAL A 171 -1.12 23.00 0.88
N ALA A 172 -1.22 21.68 0.73
CA ALA A 172 -1.28 21.02 -0.57
C ALA A 172 -2.12 19.76 -0.42
N GLN A 173 -2.88 19.43 -1.47
CA GLN A 173 -3.68 18.22 -1.54
C GLN A 173 -3.68 17.75 -3.00
N LYS A 174 -3.57 16.44 -3.18
CA LYS A 174 -3.75 15.80 -4.47
C LYS A 174 -4.36 14.41 -4.26
N LEU A 175 -5.43 14.11 -4.99
CA LEU A 175 -6.07 12.80 -5.02
C LEU A 175 -6.47 12.43 -6.45
N GLU A 176 -5.66 11.60 -7.09
CA GLU A 176 -5.89 11.08 -8.44
C GLU A 176 -6.10 9.56 -8.36
N GLY A 177 -7.18 9.05 -8.96
CA GLY A 177 -7.54 7.64 -8.85
C GLY A 177 -6.43 6.66 -9.24
N LEU A 178 -5.68 6.96 -10.31
CA LEU A 178 -4.49 6.19 -10.75
C LEU A 178 -3.20 7.00 -10.65
N GLY A 179 -3.18 8.08 -9.86
CA GLY A 179 -2.03 8.99 -9.75
C GLY A 179 -1.75 9.42 -8.31
N SER A 180 -1.22 10.62 -8.15
CA SER A 180 -0.77 11.11 -6.85
C SER A 180 -1.88 11.12 -5.80
N ASP A 181 -1.55 10.72 -4.58
CA ASP A 181 -2.44 10.71 -3.43
C ASP A 181 -1.67 11.22 -2.20
N TYR A 182 -1.67 12.53 -1.97
CA TYR A 182 -0.93 13.13 -0.85
C TYR A 182 -1.62 14.39 -0.34
N ALA A 183 -1.34 14.71 0.92
CA ALA A 183 -1.66 15.99 1.53
C ALA A 183 -0.52 16.47 2.42
N ILE A 184 -0.32 17.78 2.45
CA ILE A 184 0.54 18.49 3.39
C ILE A 184 -0.34 19.39 4.24
N VAL A 185 -0.39 19.12 5.54
CA VAL A 185 -1.17 19.88 6.51
C VAL A 185 -0.23 20.74 7.33
N LYS A 186 -0.52 22.03 7.42
CA LYS A 186 0.08 22.92 8.40
C LYS A 186 -0.74 22.85 9.69
N LEU A 187 -0.09 22.49 10.79
CA LEU A 187 -0.67 22.43 12.12
C LEU A 187 -0.93 23.84 12.68
N ASP A 188 -1.76 23.93 13.72
CA ASP A 188 -2.10 25.18 14.41
C ASP A 188 -0.89 25.83 15.12
N ARG A 189 0.15 25.05 15.40
CA ARG A 189 1.38 25.50 16.06
C ARG A 189 2.56 24.57 15.74
N GLU A 190 3.77 25.05 16.00
CA GLU A 190 4.99 24.25 15.88
C GLU A 190 5.03 23.08 16.87
N VAL A 191 5.53 21.95 16.40
CA VAL A 191 5.78 20.73 17.17
C VAL A 191 7.19 20.82 17.74
N LYS A 192 7.30 21.03 19.06
CA LYS A 192 8.60 21.27 19.72
C LYS A 192 9.28 19.99 20.21
N ASN A 193 8.50 18.95 20.48
CA ASN A 193 8.99 17.73 21.14
C ASN A 193 9.27 16.56 20.17
N HIS A 194 8.98 16.74 18.88
CA HIS A 194 9.22 15.74 17.84
C HIS A 194 10.08 16.30 16.71
N LYS A 195 10.85 15.43 16.07
CA LYS A 195 11.76 15.84 14.98
C LYS A 195 11.14 15.53 13.62
N PRO A 196 11.16 16.45 12.65
CA PRO A 196 10.73 16.13 11.30
C PRO A 196 11.54 15.00 10.66
N VAL A 197 10.86 14.10 9.95
CA VAL A 197 11.51 13.05 9.17
C VAL A 197 12.11 13.62 7.88
N ARG A 198 13.17 12.97 7.39
CA ARG A 198 13.82 13.35 6.14
C ARG A 198 13.10 12.68 4.97
N LEU A 199 12.79 13.44 3.94
CA LEU A 199 12.19 12.92 2.71
C LEU A 199 13.29 12.73 1.66
N ARG A 200 13.22 11.65 0.87
CA ARG A 200 13.95 11.61 -0.41
C ARG A 200 13.41 12.74 -1.29
N ARG A 201 14.27 13.64 -1.74
CA ARG A 201 13.89 14.80 -2.58
C ARG A 201 14.11 14.60 -4.08
N SER A 202 14.88 13.60 -4.47
CA SER A 202 15.26 13.37 -5.86
C SER A 202 15.53 11.91 -6.17
N GLY A 203 15.25 11.53 -7.42
CA GLY A 203 15.43 10.17 -7.93
C GLY A 203 14.39 9.19 -7.39
N ASN A 204 14.46 7.96 -7.88
CA ASN A 204 13.62 6.85 -7.40
C ASN A 204 14.50 5.85 -6.64
N PRO A 205 14.03 5.31 -5.51
CA PRO A 205 14.70 4.20 -4.85
C PRO A 205 14.69 2.96 -5.75
N PRO A 206 15.79 2.19 -5.82
CA PRO A 206 15.85 0.99 -6.65
C PRO A 206 14.91 -0.11 -6.14
N ASN A 207 14.50 -1.00 -7.04
CA ASN A 207 13.88 -2.27 -6.64
C ASN A 207 14.80 -3.02 -5.66
N GLY A 208 14.20 -3.67 -4.67
CA GLY A 208 14.91 -4.32 -3.58
C GLY A 208 15.30 -3.39 -2.43
N THR A 209 15.08 -2.07 -2.52
CA THR A 209 15.30 -1.14 -1.40
C THR A 209 14.56 -1.64 -0.17
N PRO A 210 15.24 -1.88 0.97
CA PRO A 210 14.61 -2.43 2.16
C PRO A 210 13.83 -1.34 2.93
N LEU A 211 12.60 -1.66 3.29
CA LEU A 211 11.62 -0.70 3.81
C LEU A 211 11.17 -1.03 5.23
N VAL A 212 10.79 0.02 5.95
CA VAL A 212 10.02 -0.02 7.21
C VAL A 212 8.82 0.91 7.05
N VAL A 213 7.62 0.45 7.37
CA VAL A 213 6.43 1.30 7.45
C VAL A 213 6.04 1.49 8.91
N ILE A 214 5.65 2.72 9.24
CA ILE A 214 5.24 3.08 10.60
C ILE A 214 3.93 3.87 10.52
N GLY A 215 2.92 3.42 11.26
CA GLY A 215 1.60 4.02 11.22
C GLY A 215 0.57 3.33 12.12
N HIS A 216 -0.70 3.57 11.79
CA HIS A 216 -1.87 3.22 12.59
C HIS A 216 -2.82 2.30 11.81
N PRO A 217 -2.43 1.03 11.53
CA PRO A 217 -3.30 0.04 10.88
C PRO A 217 -4.63 -0.04 11.60
N VAL A 218 -5.73 0.06 10.87
CA VAL A 218 -7.12 -0.03 11.34
C VAL A 218 -7.37 0.82 12.60
N GLY A 219 -6.63 1.92 12.73
CA GLY A 219 -6.68 2.84 13.85
C GLY A 219 -5.99 2.38 15.14
N LEU A 220 -5.26 1.27 15.10
CA LEU A 220 -4.47 0.76 16.22
C LEU A 220 -3.38 1.75 16.64
N PRO A 221 -2.84 1.61 17.86
CA PRO A 221 -1.67 2.35 18.29
C PRO A 221 -0.49 2.05 17.35
N THR A 222 0.50 2.94 17.35
CA THR A 222 1.67 2.89 16.45
C THR A 222 2.21 1.48 16.28
N LYS A 223 2.16 0.98 15.04
CA LYS A 223 2.80 -0.26 14.62
C LYS A 223 4.00 0.04 13.75
N VAL A 224 5.03 -0.77 13.93
CA VAL A 224 6.22 -0.78 13.08
C VAL A 224 6.26 -2.11 12.36
N ALA A 225 6.30 -2.09 11.03
CA ALA A 225 6.44 -3.27 10.20
C ALA A 225 7.71 -3.15 9.35
N GLY A 226 8.56 -4.18 9.40
CA GLY A 226 9.85 -4.23 8.73
C GLY A 226 9.82 -5.19 7.55
N GLY A 227 10.97 -5.79 7.22
CA GLY A 227 11.03 -6.97 6.35
C GLY A 227 10.57 -6.78 4.89
N ALA A 228 10.16 -5.57 4.52
CA ALA A 228 9.62 -5.24 3.23
C ALA A 228 10.70 -4.71 2.30
N SER A 229 10.38 -4.70 1.01
CA SER A 229 11.22 -4.11 -0.02
C SER A 229 10.38 -3.60 -1.18
N ILE A 230 10.96 -2.68 -1.96
CA ILE A 230 10.34 -2.27 -3.23
C ILE A 230 10.39 -3.46 -4.19
N ARG A 231 9.23 -3.85 -4.70
CA ARG A 231 9.09 -4.96 -5.66
C ARG A 231 9.14 -4.48 -7.09
N GLN A 232 8.50 -3.35 -7.36
CA GLN A 232 8.40 -2.77 -8.68
C GLN A 232 8.18 -1.25 -8.55
N ASP A 233 8.94 -0.48 -9.31
CA ASP A 233 8.61 0.90 -9.66
C ASP A 233 7.69 0.85 -10.89
N ASP A 234 6.42 1.22 -10.73
CA ASP A 234 5.47 1.27 -11.85
C ASP A 234 5.61 2.59 -12.63
N LYS A 235 6.81 2.78 -13.21
CA LYS A 235 7.12 3.84 -14.18
C LYS A 235 6.71 5.23 -13.70
N GLY A 236 6.96 5.54 -12.43
CA GLY A 236 6.86 6.89 -11.89
C GLY A 236 5.51 7.34 -11.33
N ALA A 237 4.46 6.50 -11.35
CA ALA A 237 3.18 6.83 -10.69
C ALA A 237 3.15 6.37 -9.23
N PHE A 238 3.66 5.16 -8.93
CA PHE A 238 3.67 4.58 -7.58
C PHE A 238 4.85 3.63 -7.37
N LEU A 239 5.26 3.50 -6.11
CA LEU A 239 6.12 2.43 -5.62
C LEU A 239 5.25 1.25 -5.18
N VAL A 240 5.55 0.05 -5.68
CA VAL A 240 4.91 -1.20 -5.24
C VAL A 240 5.84 -1.93 -4.28
N ALA A 241 5.36 -2.22 -3.07
CA ALA A 241 6.12 -2.89 -2.02
C ALA A 241 5.31 -4.02 -1.34
N ASN A 242 6.00 -4.90 -0.60
CA ASN A 242 5.39 -5.95 0.23
C ASN A 242 5.27 -5.54 1.70
N LEU A 243 4.61 -4.42 1.97
CA LEU A 243 4.43 -3.88 3.32
C LEU A 243 3.28 -4.59 4.04
N ASP A 244 3.51 -4.99 5.30
CA ASP A 244 2.48 -5.55 6.18
C ASP A 244 1.60 -4.43 6.75
N THR A 245 0.50 -4.15 6.06
CA THR A 245 -0.36 -3.00 6.32
C THR A 245 -1.83 -3.40 6.25
N TYR A 246 -2.66 -2.60 6.91
CA TYR A 246 -4.11 -2.55 6.68
C TYR A 246 -4.54 -1.13 6.31
N GLY A 247 -5.78 -0.95 5.87
CA GLY A 247 -6.47 0.34 5.86
C GLY A 247 -6.28 1.06 7.20
N GLY A 248 -6.23 2.40 7.20
CA GLY A 248 -5.79 3.19 8.36
C GLY A 248 -4.27 3.45 8.41
N ASN A 249 -3.45 2.58 7.80
CA ASN A 249 -2.06 2.98 7.49
C ASN A 249 -2.00 4.06 6.39
N SER A 250 -3.11 4.40 5.75
CA SER A 250 -3.16 5.52 4.81
C SER A 250 -2.48 6.76 5.40
N GLY A 251 -1.50 7.29 4.68
CA GLY A 251 -0.67 8.43 5.11
C GLY A 251 0.60 8.07 5.89
N SER A 252 0.84 6.79 6.19
CA SER A 252 2.06 6.33 6.86
C SER A 252 3.30 6.63 6.02
N ALA A 253 4.37 7.07 6.67
CA ALA A 253 5.68 7.17 6.04
C ALA A 253 6.29 5.77 5.85
N VAL A 254 6.83 5.56 4.65
CA VAL A 254 7.57 4.35 4.28
C VAL A 254 9.05 4.70 4.22
N PHE A 255 9.81 4.27 5.23
CA PHE A 255 11.22 4.59 5.41
C PHE A 255 12.12 3.60 4.68
N ASN A 256 13.18 4.10 4.07
CA ASN A 256 14.34 3.32 3.71
C ASN A 256 15.07 2.89 4.99
N SER A 257 15.13 1.60 5.26
CA SER A 257 15.76 1.08 6.49
C SER A 257 17.28 1.30 6.56
N VAL A 258 17.93 1.62 5.43
CA VAL A 258 19.36 1.89 5.34
C VAL A 258 19.65 3.39 5.48
N THR A 259 18.96 4.26 4.74
CA THR A 259 19.25 5.71 4.73
C THR A 259 18.45 6.48 5.79
N GLY A 260 17.31 5.94 6.22
CA GLY A 260 16.35 6.61 7.10
C GLY A 260 15.58 7.75 6.46
N GLU A 261 15.61 7.85 5.12
CA GLU A 261 14.75 8.76 4.38
C GLU A 261 13.39 8.12 4.11
N VAL A 262 12.34 8.93 4.06
CA VAL A 262 11.03 8.49 3.59
C VAL A 262 11.06 8.39 2.06
N GLU A 263 10.71 7.21 1.57
CA GLU A 263 10.66 6.86 0.15
C GLU A 263 9.26 7.09 -0.45
N GLY A 264 8.23 7.10 0.39
CA GLY A 264 6.86 7.35 -0.06
C GLY A 264 5.85 7.40 1.08
N ILE A 265 4.61 7.71 0.69
CA ILE A 265 3.42 7.71 1.54
C ILE A 265 2.63 6.45 1.20
N LEU A 266 2.22 5.67 2.20
CA LEU A 266 1.32 4.55 1.97
C LEU A 266 -0.09 5.10 1.67
N VAL A 267 -0.62 4.80 0.48
CA VAL A 267 -1.89 5.37 0.00
C VAL A 267 -2.92 4.33 -0.41
N ARG A 268 -2.50 3.09 -0.66
CA ARG A 268 -3.38 2.01 -1.08
C ARG A 268 -2.74 0.65 -0.85
N GLY A 269 -3.57 -0.37 -0.72
CA GLY A 269 -3.17 -1.75 -0.50
C GLY A 269 -4.20 -2.74 -1.06
N GLY A 270 -4.03 -4.02 -0.74
CA GLY A 270 -5.04 -5.03 -1.04
C GLY A 270 -6.16 -5.08 -0.03
N ALA A 271 -6.99 -6.12 -0.14
CA ALA A 271 -7.95 -6.43 0.90
C ALA A 271 -7.22 -6.75 2.21
N ASP A 272 -7.67 -6.13 3.29
CA ASP A 272 -7.11 -6.30 4.64
C ASP A 272 -7.50 -7.65 5.23
N PHE A 273 -8.75 -8.07 5.01
CA PHE A 273 -9.35 -9.27 5.60
C PHE A 273 -10.03 -10.14 4.55
N GLU A 274 -10.09 -11.43 4.82
CA GLU A 274 -10.87 -12.42 4.10
C GLU A 274 -11.82 -13.12 5.08
N TYR A 275 -13.02 -13.45 4.59
CA TYR A 275 -13.96 -14.25 5.36
C TYR A 275 -13.51 -15.71 5.42
N ASP A 276 -13.44 -16.25 6.62
CA ASP A 276 -13.21 -17.68 6.87
C ASP A 276 -14.57 -18.37 7.01
N GLU A 277 -15.07 -18.96 5.92
CA GLU A 277 -16.35 -19.67 5.87
C GLU A 277 -16.49 -20.76 6.93
N ALA A 278 -15.39 -21.47 7.24
CA ALA A 278 -15.41 -22.57 8.21
C ALA A 278 -15.55 -22.05 9.64
N ARG A 279 -14.90 -20.93 9.95
CA ARG A 279 -14.86 -20.33 11.29
C ARG A 279 -15.87 -19.21 11.49
N LYS A 280 -16.55 -18.79 10.42
CA LYS A 280 -17.54 -17.71 10.36
C LYS A 280 -17.02 -16.37 10.91
N CYS A 281 -15.76 -16.06 10.61
CA CYS A 281 -15.08 -14.87 11.11
C CYS A 281 -14.16 -14.29 10.02
N ALA A 282 -13.75 -13.04 10.19
CA ALA A 282 -12.78 -12.39 9.33
C ALA A 282 -11.37 -12.61 9.88
N LYS A 283 -10.46 -13.06 9.00
CA LYS A 283 -9.02 -13.15 9.29
C LYS A 283 -8.26 -12.24 8.34
N ARG A 284 -7.03 -11.89 8.69
CA ARG A 284 -6.13 -11.19 7.78
C ARG A 284 -6.11 -11.83 6.39
N GLY A 285 -6.03 -10.98 5.37
CA GLY A 285 -5.96 -11.40 3.98
C GLY A 285 -4.78 -12.35 3.71
N PRO A 286 -4.75 -12.95 2.51
CA PRO A 286 -4.00 -14.17 2.25
C PRO A 286 -2.50 -13.89 2.25
N GLN A 287 -1.78 -14.45 3.23
CA GLN A 287 -0.32 -14.38 3.34
C GLN A 287 0.35 -14.99 2.10
N VAL A 288 1.16 -14.21 1.37
CA VAL A 288 2.02 -14.75 0.31
C VAL A 288 3.37 -15.08 0.89
N ARG A 289 3.89 -16.28 0.63
CA ARG A 289 5.31 -16.58 0.91
C ARG A 289 6.17 -15.50 0.25
N GLN A 290 6.93 -14.75 1.05
CA GLN A 290 7.94 -13.86 0.52
C GLN A 290 8.94 -14.72 -0.27
N VAL A 291 8.95 -14.58 -1.60
CA VAL A 291 10.04 -15.11 -2.39
C VAL A 291 11.17 -14.12 -2.19
N ARG A 292 12.18 -14.49 -1.39
CA ARG A 292 13.38 -13.67 -1.24
C ARG A 292 13.96 -13.46 -2.63
N ALA A 293 14.19 -12.21 -3.01
CA ALA A 293 14.92 -11.86 -4.23
C ALA A 293 16.43 -12.15 -4.03
N HIS A 294 16.76 -13.39 -3.70
CA HIS A 294 18.13 -13.90 -3.63
C HIS A 294 18.07 -15.41 -3.82
N ASP A 295 18.11 -15.85 -5.09
CA ASP A 295 19.03 -16.89 -5.56
C ASP A 295 18.84 -17.14 -7.08
N GLU A 296 19.37 -16.24 -7.92
CA GLU A 296 19.68 -16.57 -9.32
C GLU A 296 21.19 -16.81 -9.48
N ARG A 297 21.79 -17.60 -8.57
CA ARG A 297 23.17 -18.06 -8.76
C ARG A 297 23.32 -19.55 -8.52
N HIS A 298 22.49 -20.39 -9.15
CA HIS A 298 22.89 -21.76 -9.47
C HIS A 298 22.35 -22.19 -10.84
N ARG A 299 23.08 -21.78 -11.90
CA ARG A 299 23.18 -22.58 -13.13
C ARG A 299 24.27 -23.62 -12.92
N PRO A 300 24.02 -24.92 -13.10
CA PRO A 300 25.03 -25.84 -13.57
C PRO A 300 24.91 -25.95 -15.09
N GLY A 301 25.90 -25.39 -15.79
CA GLY A 301 26.13 -25.67 -17.20
C GLY A 301 27.08 -26.85 -17.37
N GLY A 302 26.88 -27.60 -18.47
CA GLY A 302 27.79 -28.61 -19.03
C GLY A 302 27.42 -30.04 -18.61
N GLY A 303 27.17 -31.02 -19.47
CA GLY A 303 27.47 -31.17 -20.90
C GLY A 303 28.22 -32.49 -21.12
N ARG A 304 27.74 -33.30 -22.07
CA ARG A 304 28.30 -34.54 -22.67
C ARG A 304 27.95 -35.86 -21.95
N HIS A 305 27.15 -36.72 -22.59
CA HIS A 305 27.63 -37.73 -23.55
C HIS A 305 26.46 -38.40 -24.28
N ALA A 306 26.60 -38.50 -25.61
CA ALA A 306 25.71 -39.20 -26.52
C ALA A 306 25.84 -40.72 -26.38
N ARG A 307 24.73 -41.46 -26.57
CA ARG A 307 24.69 -42.71 -27.34
C ARG A 307 23.35 -42.85 -28.07
N LEU A 308 23.48 -43.17 -29.35
CA LEU A 308 22.46 -43.48 -30.34
C LEU A 308 21.98 -44.93 -30.19
N ALA A 309 20.71 -45.21 -30.53
CA ALA A 309 20.27 -46.20 -31.54
C ALA A 309 18.85 -46.74 -31.25
N GLY A 310 17.98 -46.76 -32.27
CA GLY A 310 16.84 -47.69 -32.34
C GLY A 310 15.50 -47.12 -32.83
N ASP A 311 15.38 -46.87 -34.14
CA ASP A 311 14.14 -46.66 -34.92
C ASP A 311 13.58 -48.03 -35.41
N PRO A 312 12.45 -48.16 -36.16
CA PRO A 312 11.12 -47.52 -36.11
C PRO A 312 9.93 -48.54 -36.33
N LEU A 313 8.70 -48.00 -36.52
CA LEU A 313 7.53 -48.51 -37.28
C LEU A 313 6.25 -48.86 -36.49
N ARG A 314 5.19 -48.05 -36.66
CA ARG A 314 4.03 -48.43 -37.50
C ARG A 314 3.09 -47.25 -37.78
N ALA A 315 2.66 -47.21 -39.03
CA ALA A 315 1.76 -46.25 -39.64
C ALA A 315 0.28 -46.55 -39.38
N GLY A 316 -0.56 -45.51 -39.51
CA GLY A 316 -2.02 -45.60 -39.57
C GLY A 316 -2.65 -44.29 -40.05
N ARG A 317 -2.65 -44.10 -41.38
CA ARG A 317 -3.44 -43.14 -42.17
C ARG A 317 -4.95 -43.32 -41.89
N GLN A 318 -5.79 -42.27 -41.89
CA GLN A 318 -6.64 -41.74 -42.99
C GLN A 318 -8.02 -41.45 -42.31
N GLN A 319 -8.92 -40.53 -42.67
CA GLN A 319 -9.11 -39.62 -43.79
C GLN A 319 -10.23 -38.62 -43.40
N ALA A 320 -10.26 -37.46 -44.05
CA ALA A 320 -11.30 -36.44 -43.97
C ALA A 320 -12.62 -36.87 -44.64
N GLN A 321 -13.75 -36.25 -44.24
CA GLN A 321 -14.83 -35.79 -45.14
C GLN A 321 -15.95 -35.01 -44.39
N ASP A 322 -16.11 -33.75 -44.80
CA ASP A 322 -17.35 -32.94 -44.87
C ASP A 322 -17.71 -32.94 -46.40
N PRO A 323 -18.96 -32.76 -46.94
CA PRO A 323 -19.90 -31.74 -46.48
C PRO A 323 -21.43 -31.85 -46.74
N ARG A 324 -22.15 -30.88 -46.13
CA ARG A 324 -23.47 -30.27 -46.48
C ARG A 324 -24.77 -30.99 -46.06
N ARG A 325 -25.59 -30.28 -45.27
CA ARG A 325 -26.96 -29.83 -45.63
C ARG A 325 -27.51 -28.78 -44.62
N ARG A 326 -27.90 -27.61 -45.14
CA ARG A 326 -28.86 -26.61 -44.59
C ARG A 326 -30.26 -26.92 -45.21
N PRO A 327 -31.42 -26.29 -44.82
CA PRO A 327 -31.56 -24.92 -44.28
C PRO A 327 -32.70 -24.61 -43.27
N ALA A 328 -32.74 -23.30 -42.90
CA ALA A 328 -33.88 -22.42 -42.50
C ALA A 328 -34.41 -22.54 -41.05
N ARG A 329 -34.83 -21.49 -40.31
CA ARG A 329 -35.17 -20.05 -40.55
C ARG A 329 -35.25 -19.35 -39.16
N GLY A 330 -35.07 -18.02 -39.06
CA GLY A 330 -35.56 -17.22 -37.92
C GLY A 330 -34.75 -15.96 -37.55
N GLN A 331 -35.17 -14.81 -38.07
CA GLN A 331 -34.78 -13.42 -37.70
C GLN A 331 -35.35 -13.05 -36.32
N GLY A 332 -34.92 -12.11 -35.46
CA GLY A 332 -33.95 -11.00 -35.35
C GLY A 332 -34.17 -10.37 -33.93
N PRO A 333 -33.89 -9.09 -33.63
CA PRO A 333 -32.79 -8.19 -34.01
C PRO A 333 -31.94 -7.73 -32.79
N GLN A 334 -30.84 -7.02 -33.10
CA GLN A 334 -29.90 -6.38 -32.16
C GLN A 334 -30.39 -5.00 -31.69
N GLY A 335 -29.94 -4.54 -30.51
CA GLY A 335 -30.06 -3.16 -30.04
C GLY A 335 -29.26 -2.90 -28.73
N PRO A 336 -28.86 -1.66 -28.42
CA PRO A 336 -27.47 -1.32 -28.07
C PRO A 336 -27.18 -1.03 -26.58
N GLY A 337 -25.89 -0.81 -26.28
CA GLY A 337 -25.30 -0.56 -24.96
C GLY A 337 -25.63 0.80 -24.28
N PRO A 338 -24.96 1.11 -23.15
CA PRO A 338 -25.52 1.95 -22.10
C PRO A 338 -25.20 3.45 -22.25
N ALA A 339 -26.18 4.30 -21.90
CA ALA A 339 -26.03 5.73 -21.77
C ALA A 339 -26.03 6.17 -20.29
N ARG A 340 -25.14 7.13 -20.01
CA ARG A 340 -25.04 7.93 -18.78
C ARG A 340 -26.33 8.73 -18.55
N ASP A 341 -26.70 8.98 -17.28
CA ASP A 341 -27.37 10.26 -16.95
C ASP A 341 -26.88 10.81 -15.59
N ARG A 342 -26.63 12.12 -15.61
CA ARG A 342 -26.25 13.03 -14.52
C ARG A 342 -27.45 13.95 -14.29
N ARG A 343 -28.05 13.99 -13.09
CA ARG A 343 -28.88 15.12 -12.59
C ARG A 343 -28.73 15.12 -11.06
N ARG A 344 -28.28 16.14 -10.31
CA ARG A 344 -28.51 17.59 -10.23
C ARG A 344 -29.98 18.00 -10.01
N ALA A 345 -30.28 18.36 -8.76
CA ALA A 345 -31.33 19.27 -8.27
C ALA A 345 -30.75 19.88 -6.96
N VAL A 346 -30.30 21.13 -6.88
CA VAL A 346 -30.98 22.45 -6.84
C VAL A 346 -31.90 22.66 -5.62
N LEU A 347 -31.46 23.64 -4.83
CA LEU A 347 -32.01 24.23 -3.60
C LEU A 347 -33.36 24.95 -3.79
N LYS A 348 -34.10 25.11 -2.69
CA LYS A 348 -34.84 26.35 -2.40
C LYS A 348 -35.01 26.56 -0.89
N GLU A 349 -34.58 27.74 -0.46
CA GLU A 349 -34.77 28.36 0.86
C GLU A 349 -36.21 28.82 1.08
N GLY A 350 -36.54 29.09 2.34
CA GLY A 350 -37.72 29.86 2.76
C GLY A 350 -37.72 30.13 4.26
N ASP A 351 -36.99 31.17 4.68
CA ASP A 351 -37.24 31.93 5.90
C ASP A 351 -38.46 32.86 5.69
N PRO A 352 -39.06 33.37 6.79
CA PRO A 352 -38.62 34.68 7.29
C PRO A 352 -38.14 34.70 8.75
#